data_AF-B7JZ19-F1
#
_entry.id   AF-B7JZ19-F1
#
_cell.length_a   1.000
_cell.length_b   1.000
_cell.length_c   1.000
_cell.angle_alpha   90.00
_cell.angle_beta   90.00
_cell.angle_gamma   90.00
#
_symmetry.space_group_name_H-M   'P 1'
#
loop_
_entity.id
_entity.type
_entity.pdbx_description
1 polymer ?
#
loop_
_entity_poly.entity_id
_entity_poly.type
_entity_poly.pdbx_seq_one_letter_code
_entity_poly.pdbx_strand_id
1 'polypeptide(L)'
;MCQSFKTLAKWSVDDYHRMIEAGILAEHHVELLSGEIVEMTPESPFRTVYGEGLANYLRIRLSDRAWIREARPITLANNDD
;
A
#
# COMPACT_ATOMS: atom_id res chain seq x y z
N MET A 1 -4.19 40.31 -8.06
CA MET A 1 -3.65 39.04 -8.59
C MET A 1 -4.53 37.93 -8.01
N CYS A 2 -5.48 37.38 -8.78
CA CYS A 2 -6.30 36.25 -8.31
C CYS A 2 -5.47 34.98 -8.38
N GLN A 3 -5.06 34.44 -7.23
CA GLN A 3 -4.58 33.07 -7.18
C GLN A 3 -5.78 32.13 -7.37
N SER A 4 -5.71 31.28 -8.38
CA SER A 4 -6.66 30.17 -8.54
C SER A 4 -6.29 29.09 -7.52
N PHE A 5 -7.17 28.83 -6.57
CA PHE A 5 -7.06 27.64 -5.72
C PHE A 5 -7.32 26.41 -6.59
N LYS A 6 -6.26 25.67 -6.88
CA LYS A 6 -6.33 24.37 -7.57
C LYS A 6 -6.12 23.28 -6.52
N THR A 7 -7.12 22.43 -6.33
CA THR A 7 -7.03 21.25 -5.47
C THR A 7 -6.90 20.02 -6.35
N LEU A 8 -6.08 19.05 -5.91
CA LEU A 8 -5.96 17.76 -6.59
C LEU A 8 -7.20 16.91 -6.31
N ALA A 9 -7.72 16.26 -7.34
CA ALA A 9 -8.77 15.26 -7.17
C ALA A 9 -8.23 14.06 -6.39
N LYS A 10 -9.06 13.49 -5.51
CA LYS A 10 -8.73 12.31 -4.71
C LYS A 10 -9.41 11.08 -5.33
N TRP A 11 -8.70 9.96 -5.35
CA TRP A 11 -9.19 8.69 -5.86
C TRP A 11 -9.88 7.88 -4.76
N SER A 12 -11.00 7.24 -5.12
CA SER A 12 -11.60 6.22 -4.26
C SER A 12 -10.87 4.88 -4.40
N VAL A 13 -11.13 3.96 -3.46
CA VAL A 13 -10.67 2.57 -3.55
C VAL A 13 -11.21 1.89 -4.81
N ASP A 14 -12.46 2.17 -5.16
CA ASP A 14 -13.11 1.61 -6.35
C ASP A 14 -12.44 2.12 -7.64
N ASP A 15 -12.11 3.41 -7.71
CA ASP A 15 -11.37 3.95 -8.85
C ASP A 15 -9.99 3.29 -8.98
N TYR A 16 -9.28 3.13 -7.86
CA TYR A 16 -7.98 2.48 -7.83
C TYR A 16 -8.04 1.03 -8.35
N HIS A 17 -9.02 0.22 -7.90
CA HIS A 17 -9.20 -1.13 -8.40
C HIS A 17 -9.56 -1.15 -9.90
N ARG A 18 -10.42 -0.24 -10.36
CA ARG A 18 -10.76 -0.13 -11.79
C ARG A 18 -9.55 0.22 -12.65
N MET A 19 -8.63 1.04 -12.14
CA MET A 19 -7.37 1.32 -12.85
C MET A 19 -6.45 0.11 -12.93
N ILE A 20 -6.39 -0.71 -11.87
CA ILE A 20 -5.65 -1.99 -11.89
C ILE A 20 -6.26 -2.95 -12.91
N GLU A 21 -7.58 -3.15 -12.88
CA GLU A 21 -8.29 -4.04 -13.82
C GLU A 21 -8.13 -3.58 -15.28
N ALA A 22 -8.13 -2.27 -15.52
CA ALA A 22 -7.89 -1.69 -16.83
C ALA A 22 -6.40 -1.73 -17.26
N GLY A 23 -5.49 -2.17 -16.39
CA GLY A 23 -4.05 -2.25 -16.67
C GLY A 23 -3.32 -0.90 -16.67
N ILE A 24 -3.97 0.18 -16.23
CA ILE A 24 -3.39 1.55 -16.23
C ILE A 24 -2.16 1.63 -15.32
N LEU A 25 -2.16 0.87 -14.23
CA LEU A 25 -1.09 0.84 -13.23
C LEU A 25 -0.17 -0.38 -13.37
N ALA A 26 -0.27 -1.15 -14.46
CA ALA A 26 0.41 -2.44 -14.59
C ALA A 26 1.94 -2.36 -14.51
N GLU A 27 2.53 -1.26 -14.98
CA GLU A 27 3.98 -1.02 -14.96
C GLU A 27 4.46 -0.26 -13.72
N HIS A 28 3.54 0.13 -12.83
CA HIS A 28 3.82 0.96 -11.67
C HIS A 28 3.62 0.17 -10.37
N HIS A 29 4.63 0.16 -9.51
CA HIS A 29 4.50 -0.41 -8.17
C HIS A 29 3.96 0.67 -7.23
N VAL A 30 2.64 0.73 -7.06
CA VAL A 30 1.96 1.86 -6.38
C VAL A 30 0.94 1.43 -5.34
N GLU A 31 0.73 2.28 -4.33
CA GLU A 31 -0.31 2.17 -3.31
C GLU A 31 -1.26 3.36 -3.35
N LEU A 32 -2.53 3.14 -2.97
CA LEU A 32 -3.48 4.22 -2.72
C LEU A 32 -3.41 4.63 -1.24
N LEU A 33 -2.94 5.86 -0.97
CA LEU A 33 -2.84 6.43 0.37
C LEU A 33 -3.60 7.76 0.42
N SER A 34 -4.61 7.87 1.28
CA SER A 34 -5.39 9.11 1.47
C SER A 34 -5.89 9.74 0.15
N GLY A 35 -6.33 8.88 -0.78
CA GLY A 35 -6.82 9.25 -2.10
C GLY A 35 -5.73 9.62 -3.12
N GLU A 36 -4.46 9.33 -2.85
CA GLU A 36 -3.32 9.57 -3.73
C GLU A 36 -2.66 8.26 -4.15
N ILE A 37 -2.31 8.14 -5.42
CA ILE A 37 -1.52 7.01 -5.93
C ILE A 37 -0.04 7.35 -5.72
N VAL A 38 0.65 6.60 -4.87
CA VAL A 38 2.03 6.84 -4.48
C VAL A 38 2.90 5.67 -4.92
N GLU A 39 4.06 5.95 -5.52
CA GLU A 39 5.04 4.91 -5.85
C GLU A 39 5.62 4.30 -4.58
N MET A 40 5.59 2.97 -4.51
CA MET A 40 6.29 2.23 -3.49
C MET A 40 7.79 2.28 -3.76
N THR A 41 8.57 2.43 -2.69
CA THR A 41 10.03 2.27 -2.80
C THR A 41 10.32 0.81 -3.19
N PRO A 42 11.14 0.57 -4.23
CA PRO A 42 11.50 -0.79 -4.60
C PRO A 42 12.15 -1.52 -3.43
N GLU A 43 11.86 -2.81 -3.33
CA GLU A 43 12.43 -3.64 -2.28
C GLU A 43 13.95 -3.69 -2.45
N SER A 44 14.68 -3.25 -1.43
CA SER A 44 16.14 -3.33 -1.41
C SER A 44 16.56 -4.62 -0.71
N PRO A 45 17.63 -5.31 -1.16
CA PRO A 45 18.12 -6.54 -0.51
C PRO A 45 18.31 -6.39 1.01
N PHE A 46 18.75 -5.22 1.47
CA PHE A 46 18.86 -4.94 2.90
C PHE A 46 17.50 -4.94 3.58
N ARG A 47 16.50 -4.25 3.00
CA ARG A 47 15.16 -4.12 3.57
C ARG A 47 14.42 -5.47 3.58
N THR A 48 14.65 -6.31 2.58
CA THR A 48 14.15 -7.69 2.52
C THR A 48 14.70 -8.53 3.66
N VAL A 49 16.03 -8.56 3.87
CA VAL A 49 16.66 -9.37 4.94
C VAL A 49 16.18 -8.93 6.33
N TYR A 50 16.06 -7.63 6.57
CA TYR A 50 15.52 -7.13 7.85
C TYR A 50 14.04 -7.50 8.03
N GLY A 51 13.23 -7.39 6.96
CA GLY A 51 11.82 -7.77 6.96
C GLY A 51 11.62 -9.26 7.27
N GLU A 52 12.30 -10.12 6.53
CA GLU A 52 12.24 -11.58 6.69
C GLU A 52 12.65 -12.02 8.10
N GLY A 53 13.75 -11.45 8.63
CA GLY A 53 14.22 -11.73 9.98
C GLY A 53 13.20 -11.37 11.06
N LEU A 54 12.60 -10.17 10.95
CA LEU A 54 11.55 -9.73 11.87
C LEU A 54 10.32 -10.64 11.78
N ALA A 55 9.88 -10.98 10.58
CA ALA A 55 8.70 -11.80 10.42
C ALA A 55 8.92 -13.24 10.88
N ASN A 56 10.10 -13.82 10.64
CA ASN A 56 10.44 -15.13 11.18
C ASN A 56 10.41 -15.12 12.72
N TYR A 57 10.98 -14.09 13.34
CA TYR A 57 10.90 -13.91 14.78
C TYR A 57 9.45 -13.84 15.28
N LEU A 58 8.59 -13.05 14.62
CA LEU A 58 7.18 -12.95 14.98
C LEU A 58 6.41 -14.26 14.76
N ARG A 59 6.68 -14.99 13.68
CA ARG A 59 6.07 -16.31 13.42
C ARG A 59 6.39 -17.30 14.54
N ILE A 60 7.64 -17.35 15.00
CA ILE A 60 8.02 -18.22 16.11
C ILE A 60 7.26 -17.83 17.37
N ARG A 61 7.23 -16.54 17.71
CA ARG A 61 6.65 -16.03 18.97
C ARG A 61 5.13 -16.03 19.02
N LEU A 62 4.46 -16.03 17.87
CA LEU A 62 3.00 -15.93 17.74
C LEU A 62 2.38 -17.13 17.02
N SER A 63 3.13 -18.23 16.88
CA SER A 63 2.75 -19.41 16.08
C SER A 63 1.39 -20.01 16.44
N ASP A 64 0.97 -19.91 17.71
CA ASP A 64 -0.30 -20.40 18.23
C ASP A 64 -1.40 -19.32 18.31
N ARG A 65 -1.09 -18.07 17.99
CA ARG A 65 -1.96 -16.91 18.24
C ARG A 65 -2.34 -16.12 17.00
N ALA A 66 -1.45 -16.06 16.01
CA ALA A 66 -1.65 -15.22 14.84
C ALA A 66 -0.97 -15.78 13.60
N TRP A 67 -1.60 -15.54 12.45
CA TRP A 67 -0.98 -15.78 11.16
C TRP A 67 -0.25 -14.52 10.69
N ILE A 68 1.06 -14.64 10.42
CA ILE A 68 1.92 -13.52 10.03
C ILE A 68 2.08 -13.48 8.51
N ARG A 69 1.60 -12.39 7.90
CA ARG A 69 1.76 -12.07 6.46
C ARG A 69 2.65 -10.83 6.32
N GLU A 70 3.62 -10.89 5.41
CA GLU A 70 4.56 -9.80 5.13
C GLU A 70 4.24 -9.14 3.80
N ALA A 71 4.28 -7.80 3.77
CA ALA A 71 4.31 -6.98 2.55
C ALA A 71 3.30 -7.43 1.46
N ARG A 72 2.11 -7.86 1.86
CA ARG A 72 1.03 -8.20 0.93
C ARG A 72 0.04 -7.03 0.86
N PRO A 73 -0.51 -6.74 -0.34
CA PRO A 73 -1.57 -5.76 -0.46
C PRO A 73 -2.72 -6.08 0.51
N ILE A 74 -3.22 -5.03 1.16
CA ILE A 74 -4.40 -5.09 2.01
C ILE A 74 -5.25 -3.85 1.72
N THR A 75 -6.52 -4.07 1.43
CA THR A 75 -7.51 -3.00 1.36
C THR A 75 -8.10 -2.83 2.75
N LEU A 76 -7.87 -1.67 3.36
CA LEU A 76 -8.49 -1.31 4.63
C LEU A 76 -9.89 -0.75 4.36
N ALA A 77 -10.86 -1.08 5.21
CA ALA A 77 -12.15 -0.40 5.18
C ALA A 77 -11.93 1.09 5.53
N ASN A 78 -12.57 1.99 4.79
CA ASN A 78 -12.56 3.41 5.14
C ASN A 78 -13.30 3.56 6.47
N ASN A 79 -12.57 3.94 7.51
CA ASN A 79 -13.16 4.40 8.76
C ASN A 79 -13.12 5.93 8.67
N ASP A 80 -14.23 6.55 8.26
CA ASP A 80 -14.39 8.01 8.20
C ASP A 80 -14.69 8.61 9.60
N ASP A 81 -14.07 8.08 10.66
CA ASP A 81 -14.23 8.59 12.04
C ASP A 81 -13.37 9.83 12.32
#